data_AF-A0A1H8P6P1-F1
#
_entry.id   AF-A0A1H8P6P1-F1
#
_cell.length_a   1.000
_cell.length_b   1.000
_cell.length_c   1.000
_cell.angle_alpha   90.00
_cell.angle_beta   90.00
_cell.angle_gamma   90.00
#
_symmetry.space_group_name_H-M   'P 1'
#
loop_
_entity.id
_entity.type
_entity.pdbx_description
1 polymer ?
#
loop_
_entity_poly.entity_id
_entity_poly.type
_entity_poly.pdbx_seq_one_letter_code
_entity_poly.pdbx_strand_id
1 'polypeptide(L)'
;MEATNVNFNQYFATTPQQGAPVISVKDWMITMLLLAIPLVNIVMLFVWAFGGGANPSKANYAKAGLIWALIGIVFYVVVIVLIFGALANMS
;
A
#
# COMPACT_ATOMS: atom_id res chain seq x y z
N MET A 1 13.63 56.87 14.37
CA MET A 1 12.69 55.80 13.98
C MET A 1 13.54 54.73 13.31
N GLU A 2 13.89 53.66 14.03
CA GLU A 2 14.64 52.54 13.44
C GLU A 2 13.63 51.63 12.73
N ALA A 3 13.80 51.41 11.43
CA ALA A 3 13.02 50.43 10.71
C ALA A 3 13.44 49.04 11.20
N THR A 4 12.53 48.34 11.89
CA THR A 4 12.73 46.94 12.27
C THR A 4 12.89 46.11 11.00
N ASN A 5 14.10 45.59 10.77
CA ASN A 5 14.41 44.72 9.64
C ASN A 5 13.69 43.37 9.83
N VAL A 6 12.48 43.26 9.29
CA VAL A 6 11.72 42.02 9.33
C VAL A 6 12.36 41.02 8.36
N ASN A 7 12.95 39.95 8.90
CA ASN A 7 13.55 38.90 8.07
C ASN A 7 12.45 37.98 7.55
N PHE A 8 12.01 38.21 6.31
CA PHE A 8 10.94 37.45 5.67
C PHE A 8 11.26 35.95 5.49
N ASN A 9 12.53 35.52 5.60
CA ASN A 9 12.90 34.10 5.56
C ASN A 9 12.35 33.30 6.75
N GLN A 10 11.87 33.97 7.82
CA GLN A 10 11.23 33.34 8.97
C GLN A 10 9.76 32.94 8.71
N TYR A 11 9.07 33.60 7.75
CA TYR A 11 7.68 33.24 7.39
C TYR A 11 7.62 32.02 6.47
N PHE A 12 8.72 31.72 5.79
CA PHE A 12 8.93 30.46 5.07
C PHE A 12 9.65 29.44 5.95
N ALA A 13 9.41 29.44 7.26
CA ALA A 13 9.77 28.32 8.11
C ALA A 13 9.20 27.06 7.46
N THR A 14 10.07 26.31 6.80
CA THR A 14 9.79 24.98 6.30
C THR A 14 9.35 24.21 7.53
N THR A 15 8.07 23.89 7.62
CA THR A 15 7.67 22.74 8.41
C THR A 15 8.61 21.63 7.99
N PRO A 16 9.39 20.99 8.89
CA PRO A 16 9.90 19.69 8.53
C PRO A 16 8.64 18.87 8.27
N GLN A 17 8.28 18.68 6.99
CA GLN A 17 7.45 17.56 6.59
C GLN A 17 8.24 16.36 7.10
N GLN A 18 7.94 15.95 8.33
CA GLN A 18 8.36 14.68 8.90
C GLN A 18 7.56 13.61 8.16
N GLY A 19 7.75 13.54 6.83
CA GLY A 19 7.26 12.48 6.00
C GLY A 19 7.86 11.20 6.55
N ALA A 20 7.08 10.13 6.54
CA ALA A 20 7.60 8.86 7.02
C ALA A 20 8.89 8.50 6.29
N PRO A 21 9.88 7.92 6.98
CA PRO A 21 11.19 7.63 6.40
C PRO A 21 11.06 6.90 5.06
N VAL A 22 11.79 7.35 4.04
CA VAL A 22 11.80 6.66 2.75
C VAL A 22 12.36 5.25 2.97
N ILE A 23 11.66 4.25 2.47
CA ILE A 23 12.09 2.86 2.56
C ILE A 23 13.24 2.64 1.58
N SER A 24 14.37 2.14 2.08
CA SER A 24 15.54 1.86 1.24
C SER A 24 15.29 0.69 0.28
N VAL A 25 16.09 0.60 -0.78
CA VAL A 25 16.03 -0.53 -1.73
C VAL A 25 16.27 -1.86 -1.00
N LYS A 26 17.21 -1.91 -0.04
CA LYS A 26 17.49 -3.09 0.78
C LYS A 26 16.25 -3.58 1.53
N ASP A 27 15.49 -2.66 2.13
CA ASP A 27 14.27 -3.02 2.85
C ASP A 27 13.17 -3.51 1.92
N TRP A 28 13.10 -2.99 0.69
CA TRP A 28 12.22 -3.52 -0.35
C TRP A 28 12.63 -4.92 -0.80
N MET A 29 13.93 -5.20 -0.93
CA MET A 29 14.41 -6.55 -1.27
C MET A 29 14.00 -7.57 -0.20
N ILE A 30 14.14 -7.23 1.09
CA ILE A 30 13.69 -8.10 2.18
C ILE A 30 12.16 -8.26 2.15
N THR A 31 11.44 -7.18 1.86
CA THR A 31 9.98 -7.21 1.71
C THR A 31 9.57 -8.19 0.62
N MET A 32 10.18 -8.12 -0.57
CA MET A 32 9.89 -9.05 -1.67
C MET A 32 10.22 -10.49 -1.33
N LEU A 33 11.32 -10.74 -0.60
CA LEU A 33 11.66 -12.08 -0.13
C LEU A 33 10.61 -12.66 0.82
N LEU A 34 10.08 -11.87 1.75
CA LEU A 34 9.00 -12.30 2.65
C LEU A 34 7.70 -12.58 1.88
N LEU A 35 7.38 -11.74 0.90
CA LEU A 35 6.18 -11.87 0.07
C LEU A 35 6.26 -13.03 -0.94
N ALA A 36 7.46 -13.54 -1.23
CA ALA A 36 7.63 -14.73 -2.06
C ALA A 36 7.13 -16.01 -1.36
N ILE A 37 7.05 -16.02 -0.03
CA ILE A 37 6.51 -17.15 0.74
C ILE A 37 4.99 -16.97 0.84
N PRO A 38 4.15 -17.86 0.26
CA PRO A 38 2.71 -17.61 0.09
C PRO A 38 1.95 -17.32 1.39
N LEU A 39 2.18 -18.11 2.44
CA LEU A 39 1.50 -17.92 3.73
C LEU A 39 1.94 -16.64 4.44
N VAL A 40 3.25 -16.35 4.41
CA VAL A 40 3.82 -15.14 5.00
C VAL A 40 3.32 -13.91 4.26
N ASN A 41 3.22 -13.96 2.93
CA ASN A 41 2.70 -12.88 2.12
C ASN A 41 1.31 -12.42 2.61
N ILE A 42 0.36 -13.36 2.67
CA ILE A 42 -1.01 -13.06 3.10
C ILE A 42 -1.00 -12.46 4.51
N VAL A 43 -0.32 -13.08 5.47
CA VAL A 43 -0.23 -12.57 6.85
C VAL A 43 0.37 -11.17 6.91
N MET A 44 1.47 -10.94 6.20
CA MET A 44 2.17 -9.65 6.20
C MET A 44 1.34 -8.55 5.53
N LEU A 45 0.51 -8.86 4.53
CA LEU A 45 -0.46 -7.90 3.98
C LEU A 45 -1.44 -7.41 5.05
N PHE A 46 -2.00 -8.30 5.87
CA PHE A 46 -2.89 -7.87 6.96
C PHE A 46 -2.13 -7.09 8.05
N VAL A 47 -0.95 -7.57 8.46
CA VAL A 47 -0.13 -6.92 9.50
C VAL A 47 0.28 -5.51 9.07
N TRP A 48 0.71 -5.31 7.83
CA TRP A 48 1.10 -3.98 7.36
C TRP A 48 -0.09 -3.08 7.03
N ALA A 49 -1.20 -3.62 6.55
CA ALA A 49 -2.39 -2.83 6.23
C ALA A 49 -3.08 -2.29 7.50
N PHE A 50 -3.08 -3.07 8.59
CA PHE A 50 -3.92 -2.80 9.78
C PHE A 50 -3.15 -2.70 11.10
N GLY A 51 -1.86 -3.05 11.15
CA GLY A 51 -1.08 -3.13 12.40
C GLY A 51 -0.59 -1.80 12.99
N GLY A 52 -0.86 -0.66 12.35
CA GLY A 52 -0.58 0.69 12.88
C GLY A 52 0.90 1.12 12.98
N GLY A 53 1.85 0.18 13.07
CA GLY A 53 3.29 0.46 13.20
C GLY A 53 4.10 0.38 11.91
N ALA A 54 3.47 0.07 10.78
CA ALA A 54 4.16 -0.07 9.49
C ALA A 54 4.45 1.30 8.87
N ASN A 55 5.57 1.40 8.14
CA ASN A 55 5.84 2.55 7.29
C ASN A 55 4.65 2.77 6.32
N PRO A 56 4.17 4.01 6.13
CA PRO A 56 3.05 4.31 5.24
C PRO A 56 3.17 3.70 3.83
N SER A 57 4.39 3.64 3.26
CA SER A 57 4.62 3.01 1.96
C SER A 57 4.36 1.49 1.99
N LYS A 58 4.74 0.79 3.07
CA LYS A 58 4.42 -0.64 3.27
C LYS A 58 2.95 -0.86 3.56
N ALA A 59 2.33 0.01 4.35
CA ALA A 59 0.90 -0.05 4.61
C ALA A 59 0.08 0.16 3.33
N ASN A 60 0.47 1.11 2.48
CA ASN A 60 -0.17 1.37 1.20
C ASN A 60 0.03 0.21 0.21
N TYR A 61 1.25 -0.33 0.13
CA TYR A 61 1.53 -1.54 -0.65
C TYR A 61 0.61 -2.69 -0.21
N ALA A 62 0.49 -2.91 1.09
CA ALA A 62 -0.33 -3.98 1.64
C ALA A 62 -1.83 -3.80 1.35
N LYS A 63 -2.35 -2.58 1.54
CA LYS A 63 -3.73 -2.24 1.18
C LYS A 63 -4.00 -2.43 -0.31
N ALA A 64 -3.08 -2.00 -1.17
CA ALA A 64 -3.19 -2.21 -2.61
C ALA A 64 -3.21 -3.71 -2.96
N GLY A 65 -2.34 -4.51 -2.35
CA GLY A 65 -2.32 -5.97 -2.50
C GLY A 65 -3.65 -6.63 -2.13
N LEU A 66 -4.24 -6.23 -1.00
CA LEU A 66 -5.56 -6.72 -0.56
C LEU A 66 -6.69 -6.30 -1.51
N ILE A 67 -6.67 -5.08 -2.03
CA ILE A 67 -7.64 -4.61 -3.02
C ILE A 67 -7.51 -5.41 -4.31
N TRP A 68 -6.29 -5.64 -4.80
CA TRP A 68 -6.06 -6.48 -5.98
C TRP A 68 -6.51 -7.93 -5.77
N ALA A 69 -6.28 -8.49 -4.58
CA ALA A 69 -6.79 -9.82 -4.23
C ALA A 69 -8.32 -9.86 -4.27
N LEU A 70 -9.00 -8.84 -3.71
CA LEU A 70 -10.46 -8.74 -3.77
C LEU A 70 -10.97 -8.63 -5.21
N ILE A 71 -10.34 -7.78 -6.04
CA ILE A 71 -10.67 -7.64 -7.47
C ILE A 71 -10.50 -8.99 -8.18
N GLY A 72 -9.40 -9.70 -7.92
CA GLY A 72 -9.14 -11.02 -8.50
C GLY A 72 -10.19 -12.06 -8.12
N ILE A 73 -10.63 -12.08 -6.86
CA ILE A 73 -11.70 -12.96 -6.38
C ILE A 73 -13.02 -12.66 -7.09
N VAL A 74 -13.42 -11.38 -7.16
CA VAL A 74 -14.66 -10.97 -7.84
C VAL A 74 -14.61 -11.34 -9.32
N PHE A 75 -13.50 -11.04 -9.99
CA PHE A 75 -13.31 -11.39 -11.39
C PHE A 75 -13.40 -12.90 -11.63
N TYR A 76 -12.74 -13.70 -10.79
CA TYR A 76 -12.79 -15.17 -10.85
C TYR A 76 -14.21 -15.72 -10.69
N VAL A 77 -14.98 -15.20 -9.72
CA VAL A 77 -16.38 -15.58 -9.51
C VAL A 77 -17.23 -15.26 -10.73
N VAL A 78 -17.11 -14.03 -11.29
CA VAL A 78 -17.86 -13.63 -12.48
C VAL A 78 -17.56 -14.56 -13.66
N VAL A 79 -16.28 -14.83 -13.92
CA VAL A 79 -15.86 -15.71 -15.03
C VAL A 79 -16.41 -17.12 -14.84
N ILE A 80 -16.35 -17.68 -13.63
CA ILE A 80 -16.92 -19.00 -13.32
C ILE A 80 -18.42 -19.01 -13.57
N VAL A 81 -19.17 -18.05 -13.03
CA VAL A 81 -20.63 -18.02 -13.19
C VAL A 81 -21.03 -17.93 -14.65
N LEU A 82 -20.33 -17.11 -15.45
CA LEU A 82 -20.59 -16.98 -16.87
C LEU A 82 -20.28 -18.27 -17.64
N ILE A 83 -19.12 -18.89 -17.38
CA ILE A 83 -18.72 -20.13 -18.09
C ILE A 83 -19.60 -21.30 -17.68
N PHE A 84 -19.77 -21.56 -16.38
CA PHE A 84 -20.61 -22.67 -15.90
C PHE A 84 -22.08 -22.46 -16.26
N GLY A 85 -22.58 -21.22 -16.20
CA GLY A 85 -23.94 -20.91 -16.63
C GLY A 85 -24.15 -21.15 -18.13
N ALA A 86 -23.18 -20.78 -18.97
CA ALA A 86 -23.23 -21.08 -20.41
C ALA A 86 -23.20 -22.59 -20.67
N LEU A 87 -22.29 -23.34 -20.03
CA LEU A 87 -22.17 -24.79 -20.19
C LEU A 87 -23.41 -25.55 -19.71
N ALA A 88 -24.05 -25.11 -18.62
CA ALA A 88 -25.28 -25.72 -18.12
C ALA A 88 -26.49 -25.54 -19.06
N ASN A 89 -26.48 -24.52 -19.93
CA ASN A 89 -27.52 -24.32 -20.94
C ASN A 89 -27.26 -25.11 -22.24
N MET A 90 -26.10 -25.77 -22.35
CA MET A 90 -25.71 -26.54 -23.54
C MET A 90 -26.00 -28.04 -23.41
N SER A 91 -26.55 -28.49 -22.28
CA SER A 91 -26.97 -29.89 -22.02
C SER A 91 -28.45 -30.12 -22.27
#